data_AF-A0AA51UN78-F1
#
_entry.id   AF-A0AA51UN78-F1
#
_cell.length_a   1.000
_cell.length_b   1.000
_cell.length_c   1.000
_cell.angle_alpha   90.00
_cell.angle_beta   90.00
_cell.angle_gamma   90.00
#
_symmetry.space_group_name_H-M   'P 1'
#
loop_
_entity.id
_entity.type
_entity.pdbx_description
1 polymer ?
#
loop_
_entity_poly.entity_id
_entity_poly.type
_entity_poly.pdbx_seq_one_letter_code
_entity_poly.pdbx_strand_id
1 'polypeptide(L)'
;MFNLNNSPKKLSKQLPRNIFANFGYFGLSIVIGIFLVPYFVDTLGVSGYAIIPLATSITGYVGLVSQSLQSSVSRYITIDIQKEDYLTARKTFNTALFGTLGLCVLLLPLVFVISFYAPDYFSIPDEQKKDATILFIGVISAFLLRAWGSNFGVALFAHNRLDLQNTINSIDILVRLFFILILFFIFTPRLSYVGIAHFLGALAGLLLSILFSQKIDSNLVVSIKDFQISRLKSITDTGGWITINQIGSLLFLQIELILVNKLFGTATGGEYALIIVWSSLIRRIAGLFAGVLTPVILSYYSKNMFEEILTITKSAVKIMGILIALPIGLMCGFSPLLLSLWVGPEFARLWPLMVLQLVHLVINLSVLPLFSINVAFNKIKIPGLVTFLMGIGNLVLSLVLSLFTGWGYYAVAIAGAIMLTAKNSLFTSLYASRVLNVYQFTFIKSLISGMLSVLIVSGIAGFINYYTNVSTLSGFIAWCTLISVVYIVFSWIFSLTKYERMIIHSFIPLNVRRWLKIDDYC
;
A
#
# COMPACT_ATOMS: atom_id res chain seq x y z
N MET A 1 -25.66 22.76 23.10
CA MET A 1 -26.63 21.67 22.85
C MET A 1 -26.43 21.24 21.41
N PHE A 2 -25.88 20.04 21.20
CA PHE A 2 -25.41 19.55 19.89
C PHE A 2 -26.59 19.39 18.90
N ASN A 3 -26.52 20.02 17.73
CA ASN A 3 -27.48 19.77 16.66
C ASN A 3 -27.07 18.51 15.87
N LEU A 4 -27.20 17.35 16.52
CA LEU A 4 -26.93 16.02 15.96
C LEU A 4 -27.97 15.54 14.93
N ASN A 5 -28.98 16.35 14.60
CA ASN A 5 -30.07 15.92 13.71
C ASN A 5 -29.75 16.07 12.21
N ASN A 6 -28.76 16.89 11.83
CA ASN A 6 -28.37 17.08 10.41
C ASN A 6 -27.10 16.31 10.01
N SER A 7 -26.26 15.89 10.95
CA SER A 7 -25.02 15.16 10.69
C SER A 7 -25.21 13.70 10.23
N PRO A 8 -26.16 12.87 10.74
CA PRO A 8 -26.27 11.47 10.33
C PRO A 8 -26.78 11.31 8.90
N LYS A 9 -27.69 12.19 8.43
CA LYS A 9 -28.21 12.17 7.04
C LYS A 9 -27.16 12.57 6.00
N LYS A 10 -26.29 13.54 6.32
CA LYS A 10 -25.20 13.96 5.42
C LYS A 10 -24.10 12.89 5.37
N LEU A 11 -23.79 12.27 6.52
CA LEU A 11 -22.82 11.18 6.62
C LEU A 11 -23.28 9.93 5.86
N SER A 12 -24.55 9.53 6.01
CA SER A 12 -25.11 8.35 5.33
C SER A 12 -25.18 8.50 3.81
N LYS A 13 -25.38 9.72 3.29
CA LYS A 13 -25.37 10.00 1.85
C LYS A 13 -23.95 10.05 1.27
N GLN A 14 -22.97 10.49 2.04
CA GLN A 14 -21.59 10.67 1.58
C GLN A 14 -20.77 9.37 1.63
N LEU A 15 -21.07 8.48 2.59
CA LEU A 15 -20.33 7.24 2.79
C LEU A 15 -20.31 6.33 1.54
N PRO A 16 -21.44 6.02 0.86
CA PRO A 16 -21.42 5.23 -0.37
C PRO A 16 -20.56 5.86 -1.46
N ARG A 17 -20.65 7.19 -1.63
CA ARG A 17 -19.88 7.93 -2.64
C ARG A 17 -18.38 7.83 -2.38
N ASN A 18 -17.96 7.92 -1.12
CA ASN A 18 -16.56 7.73 -0.73
C ASN A 18 -16.08 6.31 -0.99
N ILE A 19 -16.90 5.31 -0.67
CA ILE A 19 -16.57 3.90 -0.92
C ILE A 19 -16.40 3.65 -2.42
N PHE A 20 -17.36 4.07 -3.25
CA PHE A 20 -17.26 3.94 -4.71
C PHE A 20 -16.05 4.68 -5.28
N ALA A 21 -15.74 5.87 -4.77
CA ALA A 21 -14.57 6.61 -5.22
C ALA A 21 -13.24 5.94 -4.81
N ASN A 22 -13.16 5.36 -3.60
CA ASN A 22 -11.99 4.60 -3.14
C ASN A 22 -11.76 3.37 -4.03
N PHE A 23 -12.80 2.56 -4.25
CA PHE A 23 -12.70 1.38 -5.10
C PHE A 23 -12.46 1.73 -6.57
N GLY A 24 -13.09 2.80 -7.06
CA GLY A 24 -12.88 3.31 -8.43
C GLY A 24 -11.44 3.75 -8.66
N TYR A 25 -10.87 4.56 -7.75
CA TYR A 25 -9.46 4.97 -7.83
C TYR A 25 -8.51 3.79 -7.68
N PHE A 26 -8.81 2.85 -6.78
CA PHE A 26 -8.03 1.62 -6.62
C PHE A 26 -8.01 0.78 -7.90
N GLY A 27 -9.18 0.55 -8.52
CA GLY A 27 -9.28 -0.16 -9.80
C GLY A 27 -8.55 0.56 -10.93
N LEU A 28 -8.71 1.88 -11.04
CA LEU A 28 -7.98 2.70 -12.02
C LEU A 28 -6.47 2.57 -11.85
N SER A 29 -5.99 2.61 -10.61
CA SER A 29 -4.56 2.47 -10.29
C SER A 29 -4.01 1.09 -10.66
N ILE A 30 -4.80 0.02 -10.46
CA ILE A 30 -4.43 -1.34 -10.86
C ILE A 30 -4.34 -1.42 -12.38
N VAL A 31 -5.38 -0.99 -13.09
CA VAL A 31 -5.43 -1.07 -14.56
C VAL A 31 -4.24 -0.34 -15.15
N ILE A 32 -4.04 0.94 -14.79
CA ILE A 32 -2.92 1.71 -15.31
C ILE A 32 -1.58 1.07 -14.91
N GLY A 33 -1.42 0.64 -13.65
CA GLY A 33 -0.17 0.02 -13.18
C GLY A 33 0.18 -1.27 -13.91
N ILE A 34 -0.80 -2.12 -14.21
CA ILE A 34 -0.59 -3.39 -14.93
C ILE A 34 -0.28 -3.13 -16.41
N PHE A 35 -1.02 -2.24 -17.10
CA PHE A 35 -0.80 -2.01 -18.53
C PHE A 35 0.45 -1.19 -18.85
N LEU A 36 0.87 -0.31 -17.94
CA LEU A 36 2.02 0.56 -18.18
C LEU A 36 3.37 -0.19 -18.10
N VAL A 37 3.42 -1.30 -17.34
CA VAL A 37 4.65 -2.07 -17.15
C VAL A 37 5.12 -2.73 -18.46
N PRO A 38 4.30 -3.55 -19.17
CA PRO A 38 4.69 -4.08 -20.48
C PRO A 38 5.01 -2.98 -21.47
N TYR A 39 4.19 -1.91 -21.51
CA TYR A 39 4.44 -0.76 -22.39
C TYR A 39 5.83 -0.14 -22.15
N PHE A 40 6.26 0.01 -20.89
CA PHE A 40 7.61 0.48 -20.58
C PHE A 40 8.69 -0.53 -20.93
N VAL A 41 8.47 -1.82 -20.72
CA VAL A 41 9.45 -2.85 -21.10
C VAL A 41 9.63 -2.89 -22.61
N ASP A 42 8.54 -2.84 -23.38
CA ASP A 42 8.56 -2.88 -24.85
C ASP A 42 9.22 -1.63 -25.45
N THR A 43 9.01 -0.46 -24.85
CA THR A 43 9.50 0.82 -25.40
C THR A 43 10.87 1.26 -24.89
N LEU A 44 11.20 0.98 -23.61
CA LEU A 44 12.44 1.42 -22.96
C LEU A 44 13.41 0.26 -22.68
N GLY A 45 12.97 -0.99 -22.90
CA GLY A 45 13.69 -2.18 -22.48
C GLY A 45 13.61 -2.44 -20.97
N VAL A 46 13.97 -3.66 -20.57
CA VAL A 46 13.99 -4.09 -19.16
C VAL A 46 14.89 -3.19 -18.30
N SER A 47 16.06 -2.82 -18.83
CA SER A 47 17.01 -1.95 -18.13
C SER A 47 16.46 -0.52 -17.96
N GLY A 48 15.76 0.02 -18.96
CA GLY A 48 15.11 1.32 -18.84
C GLY A 48 13.96 1.29 -17.83
N TYR A 49 13.09 0.27 -17.92
CA TYR A 49 12.01 0.07 -16.95
C TYR A 49 12.54 -0.02 -15.52
N ALA A 50 13.65 -0.73 -15.27
CA ALA A 50 14.24 -0.89 -13.93
C ALA A 50 14.44 0.42 -13.17
N ILE A 51 14.78 1.50 -13.89
CA ILE A 51 15.11 2.80 -13.31
C ILE A 51 13.85 3.51 -12.81
N ILE A 52 12.68 3.25 -13.39
CA ILE A 52 11.41 3.88 -12.98
C ILE A 52 11.00 3.45 -11.56
N PRO A 53 10.87 2.15 -11.24
CA PRO A 53 10.60 1.72 -9.87
C PRO A 53 11.71 2.13 -8.89
N LEU A 54 12.98 2.16 -9.30
CA LEU A 54 14.08 2.68 -8.46
C LEU A 54 13.89 4.16 -8.11
N ALA A 55 13.54 5.00 -9.07
CA ALA A 55 13.26 6.41 -8.81
C ALA A 55 12.08 6.60 -7.86
N THR A 56 11.01 5.82 -8.05
CA THR A 56 9.84 5.90 -7.17
C THR A 56 10.08 5.31 -5.78
N SER A 57 10.93 4.28 -5.62
CA SER A 57 11.20 3.66 -4.32
C SER A 57 11.92 4.64 -3.37
N ILE A 58 12.82 5.48 -3.89
CA ILE A 58 13.48 6.54 -3.13
C ILE A 58 12.47 7.51 -2.50
N THR A 59 11.42 7.88 -3.24
CA THR A 59 10.37 8.77 -2.71
C THR A 59 9.57 8.12 -1.58
N GLY A 60 9.53 6.79 -1.50
CA GLY A 60 8.94 6.06 -0.38
C GLY A 60 9.62 6.36 0.96
N TYR A 61 10.94 6.57 0.97
CA TYR A 61 11.72 6.92 2.17
C TYR A 61 11.40 8.32 2.68
N VAL A 62 11.27 9.29 1.77
CA VAL A 62 10.90 10.67 2.12
C VAL A 62 9.41 10.76 2.48
N GLY A 63 8.57 9.90 1.90
CA GLY A 63 7.12 9.81 2.14
C GLY A 63 6.71 9.53 3.56
N LEU A 64 7.54 8.85 4.35
CA LEU A 64 7.19 8.49 5.73
C LEU A 64 6.99 9.68 6.63
N VAL A 65 7.89 10.66 6.53
CA VAL A 65 7.84 11.89 7.34
C VAL A 65 6.55 12.64 7.01
N SER A 66 6.23 12.72 5.72
CA SER A 66 5.01 13.38 5.24
C SER A 66 3.74 12.68 5.75
N GLN A 67 3.70 11.35 5.71
CA GLN A 67 2.53 10.58 6.16
C GLN A 67 2.31 10.68 7.68
N SER A 68 3.38 10.59 8.47
CA SER A 68 3.32 10.77 9.94
C SER A 68 2.78 12.15 10.31
N LEU A 69 3.29 13.20 9.66
CA LEU A 69 2.83 14.57 9.86
C LEU A 69 1.37 14.71 9.44
N GLN A 70 0.99 14.21 8.26
CA GLN A 70 -0.37 14.31 7.74
C GLN A 70 -1.40 13.65 8.67
N SER A 71 -1.08 12.50 9.25
CA SER A 71 -1.94 11.81 10.22
C SER A 71 -2.20 12.67 11.46
N SER A 72 -1.16 13.28 12.02
CA SER A 72 -1.27 14.20 13.16
C SER A 72 -2.07 15.45 12.82
N VAL A 73 -1.78 16.08 11.68
CA VAL A 73 -2.49 17.28 11.21
C VAL A 73 -3.97 17.00 10.98
N SER A 74 -4.29 15.87 10.35
CA SER A 74 -5.68 15.45 10.08
C SER A 74 -6.47 15.28 11.36
N ARG A 75 -5.87 14.69 12.40
CA ARG A 75 -6.50 14.55 13.72
C ARG A 75 -6.82 15.91 14.35
N TYR A 76 -5.84 16.80 14.45
CA TYR A 76 -6.04 18.11 15.10
C TYR A 76 -7.07 18.96 14.36
N ILE A 77 -6.93 19.09 13.02
CA ILE A 77 -7.86 19.88 12.21
C ILE A 77 -9.28 19.31 12.29
N THR A 78 -9.44 17.99 12.22
CA THR A 78 -10.78 17.38 12.34
C THR A 78 -11.40 17.69 13.71
N ILE A 79 -10.65 17.59 14.81
CA ILE A 79 -11.17 17.92 16.15
C ILE A 79 -11.56 19.39 16.24
N ASP A 80 -10.72 20.30 15.75
CA ASP A 80 -10.94 21.73 15.84
C ASP A 80 -12.16 22.16 14.99
N ILE A 81 -12.30 21.62 13.77
CA ILE A 81 -13.47 21.85 12.90
C ILE A 81 -14.76 21.30 13.52
N GLN A 82 -14.72 20.11 14.11
CA GLN A 82 -15.90 19.50 14.75
C GLN A 82 -16.32 20.23 16.03
N LYS A 83 -15.40 20.97 16.66
CA LYS A 83 -15.68 21.87 17.78
C LYS A 83 -16.12 23.27 17.33
N GLU A 84 -16.19 23.52 16.02
CA GLU A 84 -16.45 24.84 15.41
C GLU A 84 -15.40 25.90 15.81
N ASP A 85 -14.21 25.48 16.26
CA ASP A 85 -13.09 26.37 16.56
C ASP A 85 -12.23 26.58 15.31
N TYR A 86 -12.79 27.35 14.38
CA TYR A 86 -12.18 27.62 13.08
C TYR A 86 -10.87 28.42 13.18
N LEU A 87 -10.69 29.22 14.24
CA LEU A 87 -9.45 29.98 14.46
C LEU A 87 -8.30 29.02 14.81
N THR A 88 -8.55 28.06 15.70
CA THR A 88 -7.55 27.05 16.03
C THR A 88 -7.31 26.11 14.84
N ALA A 89 -8.36 25.70 14.13
CA ALA A 89 -8.23 24.88 12.92
C ALA A 89 -7.35 25.59 11.86
N ARG A 90 -7.56 26.89 11.65
CA ARG A 90 -6.77 27.72 10.72
C ARG A 90 -5.31 27.83 11.15
N LYS A 91 -5.03 28.00 12.45
CA LYS A 91 -3.66 27.99 12.99
C LYS A 91 -2.98 26.64 12.77
N THR A 92 -3.67 25.54 13.04
CA THR A 92 -3.17 24.18 12.80
C THR A 92 -2.88 23.96 11.31
N PHE A 93 -3.81 24.34 10.44
CA PHE A 93 -3.65 24.24 8.98
C PHE A 93 -2.45 25.03 8.46
N ASN A 94 -2.32 26.31 8.83
CA ASN A 94 -1.20 27.14 8.38
C ASN A 94 0.13 26.66 8.98
N THR A 95 0.14 26.22 10.24
CA THR A 95 1.34 25.64 10.86
C THR A 95 1.80 24.39 10.09
N ALA A 96 0.87 23.50 9.72
CA ALA A 96 1.17 22.33 8.92
C ALA A 96 1.64 22.71 7.50
N LEU A 97 0.91 23.59 6.81
CA LEU A 97 1.19 24.01 5.45
C LEU A 97 2.58 24.64 5.31
N PHE A 98 2.93 25.59 6.18
CA PHE A 98 4.24 26.24 6.16
C PHE A 98 5.34 25.36 6.77
N GLY A 99 5.01 24.51 7.74
CA GLY A 99 5.94 23.52 8.27
C GLY A 99 6.37 22.49 7.22
N THR A 100 5.41 21.94 6.46
CA THR A 100 5.70 21.04 5.33
C THR A 100 6.39 21.80 4.20
N LEU A 101 6.05 23.05 3.91
CA LEU A 101 6.77 23.86 2.92
C LEU A 101 8.24 24.04 3.31
N GLY A 102 8.51 24.39 4.57
CA GLY A 102 9.87 24.48 5.10
C GLY A 102 10.63 23.16 4.99
N LEU A 103 9.97 22.04 5.28
CA LEU A 103 10.55 20.70 5.07
C LEU A 103 10.84 20.42 3.59
N CYS A 104 9.92 20.75 2.68
CA CYS A 104 10.14 20.58 1.24
C CYS A 104 11.33 21.41 0.75
N VAL A 105 11.44 22.67 1.18
CA VAL A 105 12.59 23.54 0.86
C VAL A 105 13.89 22.98 1.42
N LEU A 106 13.89 22.50 2.67
CA LEU A 106 15.05 21.86 3.28
C LEU A 106 15.48 20.57 2.56
N LEU A 107 14.54 19.87 1.93
CA LEU A 107 14.82 18.67 1.14
C LEU A 107 15.25 18.97 -0.31
N LEU A 108 15.11 20.20 -0.82
CA LEU A 108 15.54 20.56 -2.19
C LEU A 108 17.02 20.25 -2.47
N PRO A 109 17.99 20.60 -1.60
CA PRO A 109 19.38 20.21 -1.81
C PRO A 109 19.56 18.70 -1.91
N LEU A 110 18.80 17.94 -1.11
CA LEU A 110 18.80 16.48 -1.16
C LEU A 110 18.24 15.97 -2.50
N VAL A 111 17.22 16.62 -3.07
CA VAL A 111 16.72 16.30 -4.42
C VAL A 111 17.83 16.45 -5.46
N PHE A 112 18.59 17.55 -5.41
CA PHE A 112 19.71 17.76 -6.31
C PHE A 112 20.79 16.68 -6.12
N VAL A 113 21.27 16.47 -4.89
CA VAL A 113 22.30 15.47 -4.61
C VAL A 113 21.85 14.08 -5.06
N ILE A 114 20.67 13.63 -4.64
CA ILE A 114 20.19 12.30 -5.02
C ILE A 114 20.02 12.20 -6.53
N SER A 115 19.42 13.18 -7.20
CA SER A 115 19.10 13.03 -8.63
C SER A 115 20.35 13.02 -9.52
N PHE A 116 21.40 13.75 -9.14
CA PHE A 116 22.66 13.79 -9.89
C PHE A 116 23.57 12.61 -9.55
N TYR A 117 23.61 12.13 -8.30
CA TYR A 117 24.48 11.02 -7.89
C TYR A 117 23.83 9.64 -8.01
N ALA A 118 22.50 9.54 -7.99
CA ALA A 118 21.80 8.26 -8.10
C ALA A 118 22.18 7.49 -9.38
N PRO A 119 22.25 8.12 -10.57
CA PRO A 119 22.61 7.39 -11.78
C PRO A 119 24.02 6.80 -11.80
N ASP A 120 24.96 7.38 -11.06
CA ASP A 120 26.31 6.81 -10.89
C ASP A 120 26.37 5.78 -9.76
N TYR A 121 25.53 5.94 -8.74
CA TYR A 121 25.43 4.97 -7.64
C TYR A 121 24.76 3.67 -8.08
N PHE A 122 23.70 3.76 -8.88
CA PHE A 122 23.02 2.64 -9.50
C PHE A 122 23.77 2.19 -10.75
N SER A 123 23.61 0.92 -11.13
CA SER A 123 24.34 0.32 -12.26
C SER A 123 23.75 0.74 -13.63
N ILE A 124 23.41 2.02 -13.79
CA ILE A 124 22.71 2.56 -14.97
C ILE A 124 23.70 2.72 -16.14
N PRO A 125 23.36 2.26 -17.36
CA PRO A 125 24.19 2.48 -18.54
C PRO A 125 24.45 3.96 -18.81
N ASP A 126 25.67 4.32 -19.24
CA ASP A 126 26.09 5.71 -19.42
C ASP A 126 25.17 6.50 -20.39
N GLU A 127 24.65 5.83 -21.41
CA GLU A 127 23.71 6.39 -22.38
C GLU A 127 22.39 6.85 -21.75
N GLN A 128 21.96 6.19 -20.67
CA GLN A 128 20.70 6.47 -19.99
C GLN A 128 20.84 7.41 -18.79
N LYS A 129 22.06 7.74 -18.35
CA LYS A 129 22.31 8.51 -17.13
C LYS A 129 21.65 9.89 -17.14
N LYS A 130 21.76 10.63 -18.26
CA LYS A 130 21.14 11.97 -18.37
C LYS A 130 19.62 11.91 -18.25
N ASP A 131 18.99 10.96 -18.93
CA ASP A 131 17.54 10.78 -18.86
C ASP A 131 17.11 10.27 -17.48
N ALA A 132 17.92 9.41 -16.84
CA ALA A 132 17.70 8.96 -15.47
C ALA A 132 17.78 10.13 -14.47
N THR A 133 18.74 11.05 -14.58
CA THR A 133 18.81 12.25 -13.74
C THR A 133 17.50 13.06 -13.82
N ILE A 134 17.00 13.31 -15.03
CA ILE A 134 15.74 14.04 -15.23
C ILE A 134 14.56 13.26 -14.64
N LEU A 135 14.54 11.94 -14.79
CA LEU A 135 13.55 11.08 -14.15
C LEU A 135 13.56 11.22 -12.62
N PHE A 136 14.72 11.15 -11.97
CA PHE A 136 14.85 11.34 -10.53
C PHE A 136 14.39 12.74 -10.10
N ILE A 137 14.82 13.80 -10.79
CA ILE A 137 14.37 15.18 -10.51
C ILE A 137 12.84 15.25 -10.61
N GLY A 138 12.26 14.75 -11.70
CA GLY A 138 10.82 14.80 -11.92
C GLY A 138 10.03 14.02 -10.88
N VAL A 139 10.43 12.80 -10.56
CA VAL A 139 9.76 11.92 -9.59
C VAL A 139 9.86 12.47 -8.16
N ILE A 140 11.04 12.93 -7.74
CA ILE A 140 11.24 13.48 -6.39
C ILE A 140 10.56 14.84 -6.24
N SER A 141 10.63 15.71 -7.26
CA SER A 141 9.90 16.99 -7.25
C SER A 141 8.39 16.78 -7.22
N ALA A 142 7.88 15.82 -8.01
CA ALA A 142 6.48 15.42 -7.98
C ALA A 142 6.07 14.91 -6.59
N PHE A 143 6.94 14.16 -5.91
CA PHE A 143 6.71 13.75 -4.53
C PHE A 143 6.61 14.96 -3.57
N LEU A 144 7.52 15.94 -3.66
CA LEU A 144 7.47 17.15 -2.82
C LEU A 144 6.19 17.96 -3.07
N LEU A 145 5.76 18.10 -4.33
CA LEU A 145 4.49 18.75 -4.67
C LEU A 145 3.30 18.02 -4.04
N ARG A 146 3.26 16.68 -4.10
CA ARG A 146 2.22 15.87 -3.46
C ARG A 146 2.26 16.00 -1.94
N ALA A 147 3.45 15.96 -1.33
CA ALA A 147 3.64 16.10 0.11
C ALA A 147 3.11 17.45 0.61
N TRP A 148 3.46 18.54 -0.05
CA TRP A 148 2.94 19.87 0.28
C TRP A 148 1.44 19.99 0.01
N GLY A 149 0.99 19.53 -1.16
CA GLY A 149 -0.42 19.52 -1.58
C GLY A 149 -1.34 18.72 -0.65
N SER A 150 -0.79 17.69 0.00
CA SER A 150 -1.50 16.83 0.94
C SER A 150 -2.14 17.59 2.13
N ASN A 151 -1.60 18.76 2.49
CA ASN A 151 -2.16 19.64 3.52
C ASN A 151 -3.55 20.16 3.12
N PHE A 152 -3.76 20.51 1.86
CA PHE A 152 -5.08 20.90 1.33
C PHE A 152 -6.05 19.71 1.31
N GLY A 153 -5.53 18.49 1.11
CA GLY A 153 -6.30 17.26 1.24
C GLY A 153 -6.89 17.03 2.63
N VAL A 154 -6.29 17.59 3.69
CA VAL A 154 -6.79 17.47 5.07
C VAL A 154 -8.16 18.12 5.24
N ALA A 155 -8.42 19.24 4.56
CA ALA A 155 -9.74 19.88 4.58
C ALA A 155 -10.81 18.95 4.00
N LEU A 156 -10.50 18.30 2.87
CA LEU A 156 -11.40 17.32 2.24
C LEU A 156 -11.66 16.13 3.16
N PHE A 157 -10.61 15.65 3.84
CA PHE A 157 -10.71 14.56 4.81
C PHE A 157 -11.60 14.93 6.01
N ALA A 158 -11.38 16.11 6.62
CA ALA A 158 -12.12 16.56 7.79
C ALA A 158 -13.63 16.72 7.52
N HIS A 159 -14.00 17.06 6.28
CA HIS A 159 -15.39 17.15 5.81
C HIS A 159 -15.93 15.83 5.22
N ASN A 160 -15.20 14.72 5.36
CA ASN A 160 -15.53 13.39 4.82
C ASN A 160 -15.79 13.40 3.29
N ARG A 161 -15.04 14.20 2.53
CA ARG A 161 -15.11 14.32 1.06
C ARG A 161 -14.01 13.51 0.37
N LEU A 162 -13.87 12.24 0.75
CA LEU A 162 -12.88 11.32 0.15
C LEU A 162 -13.15 11.10 -1.35
N ASP A 163 -14.38 11.30 -1.81
CA ASP A 163 -14.73 11.33 -3.23
C ASP A 163 -13.90 12.37 -4.02
N LEU A 164 -13.73 13.57 -3.48
CA LEU A 164 -12.92 14.62 -4.10
C LEU A 164 -11.42 14.31 -4.01
N GLN A 165 -10.97 13.75 -2.89
CA GLN A 165 -9.57 13.33 -2.73
C GLN A 165 -9.18 12.25 -3.75
N ASN A 166 -10.04 11.25 -3.95
CA ASN A 166 -9.81 10.24 -4.98
C ASN A 166 -9.97 10.79 -6.39
N THR A 167 -10.80 11.81 -6.61
CA THR A 167 -10.87 12.51 -7.89
C THR A 167 -9.54 13.20 -8.22
N ILE A 168 -8.92 13.87 -7.26
CA ILE A 168 -7.59 14.47 -7.40
C ILE A 168 -6.56 13.39 -7.77
N ASN A 169 -6.54 12.27 -7.04
CA ASN A 169 -5.60 11.18 -7.31
C ASN A 169 -5.82 10.53 -8.69
N SER A 170 -7.09 10.37 -9.10
CA SER A 170 -7.44 9.89 -10.44
C SER A 170 -6.97 10.83 -11.54
N ILE A 171 -7.08 12.15 -11.33
CA ILE A 171 -6.60 13.13 -12.31
C ILE A 171 -5.07 13.13 -12.37
N ASP A 172 -4.36 13.04 -11.24
CA ASP A 172 -2.89 12.91 -11.21
C ASP A 172 -2.43 11.73 -12.07
N ILE A 173 -2.98 10.53 -11.85
CA ILE A 173 -2.58 9.33 -12.60
C ILE A 173 -2.96 9.41 -14.09
N LEU A 174 -4.12 9.99 -14.42
CA LEU A 174 -4.58 10.15 -15.81
C LEU A 174 -3.75 11.18 -16.58
N VAL A 175 -3.43 12.32 -15.96
CA VAL A 175 -2.55 13.34 -16.55
C VAL A 175 -1.15 12.77 -16.77
N ARG A 176 -0.62 12.04 -15.79
CA ARG A 176 0.66 11.34 -15.94
C ARG A 176 0.62 10.35 -17.12
N LEU A 177 -0.40 9.50 -17.20
CA LEU A 177 -0.57 8.54 -18.29
C LEU A 177 -0.65 9.24 -19.65
N PHE A 178 -1.47 10.30 -19.75
CA PHE A 178 -1.63 11.10 -20.95
C PHE A 178 -0.30 11.66 -21.46
N PHE A 179 0.50 12.27 -20.57
CA PHE A 179 1.80 12.81 -20.97
C PHE A 179 2.81 11.73 -21.34
N ILE A 180 2.81 10.56 -20.67
CA ILE A 180 3.66 9.44 -21.07
C ILE A 180 3.33 9.01 -22.51
N LEU A 181 2.06 8.74 -22.78
CA LEU A 181 1.62 8.24 -24.09
C LEU A 181 1.87 9.25 -25.21
N ILE A 182 1.57 10.53 -24.98
CA ILE A 182 1.77 11.58 -25.99
C ILE A 182 3.26 11.82 -26.25
N LEU A 183 4.09 11.91 -25.22
CA LEU A 183 5.51 12.17 -25.40
C LEU A 183 6.21 11.00 -26.09
N PHE A 184 5.81 9.75 -25.80
CA PHE A 184 6.36 8.57 -26.48
C PHE A 184 5.83 8.40 -27.92
N PHE A 185 4.64 8.93 -28.21
CA PHE A 185 4.08 8.92 -29.56
C PHE A 185 4.74 9.97 -30.46
N ILE A 186 4.97 11.18 -29.94
CA ILE A 186 5.54 12.30 -30.70
C ILE A 186 7.07 12.21 -30.80
N PHE A 187 7.74 11.76 -29.73
CA PHE A 187 9.19 11.72 -29.62
C PHE A 187 9.69 10.31 -29.35
N THR A 188 10.98 10.05 -29.61
CA THR A 188 11.63 8.79 -29.24
C THR A 188 11.48 8.53 -27.74
N PRO A 189 10.97 7.36 -27.30
CA PRO A 189 10.77 7.04 -25.89
C PRO A 189 12.05 7.24 -25.05
N ARG A 190 11.94 7.99 -23.95
CA ARG A 190 13.05 8.31 -23.02
C ARG A 190 12.55 8.37 -21.58
N LEU A 191 13.43 8.07 -20.62
CA LEU A 191 13.11 8.11 -19.19
C LEU A 191 12.78 9.51 -18.68
N SER A 192 13.38 10.53 -19.28
CA SER A 192 13.15 11.94 -18.95
C SER A 192 11.67 12.33 -19.07
N TYR A 193 10.97 11.85 -20.10
CA TYR A 193 9.54 12.10 -20.29
C TYR A 193 8.66 11.47 -19.21
N VAL A 194 9.05 10.31 -18.67
CA VAL A 194 8.37 9.69 -17.53
C VAL A 194 8.49 10.60 -16.31
N GLY A 195 9.69 11.13 -16.04
CA GLY A 195 9.91 12.11 -14.97
C GLY A 195 9.05 13.37 -15.09
N ILE A 196 9.01 13.95 -16.30
CA ILE A 196 8.20 15.14 -16.61
C ILE A 196 6.71 14.84 -16.41
N ALA A 197 6.23 13.68 -16.89
CA ALA A 197 4.84 13.29 -16.72
C ALA A 197 4.46 13.09 -15.25
N HIS A 198 5.36 12.54 -14.42
CA HIS A 198 5.17 12.45 -12.97
C HIS A 198 5.01 13.84 -12.31
N PHE A 199 5.82 14.81 -12.74
CA PHE A 199 5.76 16.19 -12.27
C PHE A 199 4.47 16.89 -12.69
N LEU A 200 4.09 16.79 -13.97
CA LEU A 200 2.86 17.41 -14.48
C LEU A 200 1.59 16.82 -13.83
N GLY A 201 1.56 15.51 -13.61
CA GLY A 201 0.48 14.86 -12.85
C GLY A 201 0.37 15.38 -11.42
N ALA A 202 1.50 15.51 -10.71
CA ALA A 202 1.53 16.08 -9.37
C ALA A 202 1.12 17.55 -9.33
N LEU A 203 1.52 18.34 -10.33
CA LEU A 203 1.14 19.74 -10.46
C LEU A 203 -0.37 19.89 -10.65
N ALA A 204 -0.97 19.11 -11.55
CA ALA A 204 -2.41 19.08 -11.74
C ALA A 204 -3.15 18.68 -10.45
N GLY A 205 -2.66 17.66 -9.75
CA GLY A 205 -3.21 17.22 -8.47
C GLY A 205 -3.12 18.29 -7.38
N LEU A 206 -1.99 19.03 -7.31
CA LEU A 206 -1.81 20.14 -6.38
C LEU A 206 -2.82 21.27 -6.64
N LEU A 207 -2.95 21.71 -7.89
CA LEU A 207 -3.89 22.77 -8.27
C LEU A 207 -5.33 22.40 -7.88
N LEU A 208 -5.75 21.17 -8.17
CA LEU A 208 -7.07 20.68 -7.79
C LEU A 208 -7.24 20.57 -6.27
N SER A 209 -6.20 20.16 -5.55
CA SER A 209 -6.22 20.10 -4.08
C SER A 209 -6.50 21.48 -3.47
N ILE A 210 -5.81 22.52 -3.96
CA ILE A 210 -6.01 23.91 -3.54
C ILE A 210 -7.44 24.36 -3.84
N LEU A 211 -7.90 24.16 -5.08
CA LEU A 211 -9.23 24.57 -5.52
C LEU A 211 -10.35 23.89 -4.71
N PHE A 212 -10.27 22.57 -4.53
CA PHE A 212 -11.28 21.82 -3.79
C PHE A 212 -11.24 22.13 -2.30
N SER A 213 -10.05 22.31 -1.70
CA SER A 213 -9.93 22.70 -0.29
C SER A 213 -10.60 24.04 -0.02
N GLN A 214 -10.30 25.07 -0.82
CA GLN A 214 -10.89 26.40 -0.67
C GLN A 214 -12.40 26.42 -0.91
N LYS A 215 -12.89 25.58 -1.83
CA LYS A 215 -14.32 25.44 -2.11
C LYS A 215 -15.09 24.74 -0.98
N ILE A 216 -14.48 23.77 -0.32
CA ILE A 216 -15.12 22.99 0.75
C ILE A 216 -15.05 23.71 2.10
N ASP A 217 -13.92 24.33 2.42
CA ASP A 217 -13.73 25.03 3.67
C ASP A 217 -13.06 26.39 3.46
N SER A 218 -13.89 27.42 3.32
CA SER A 218 -13.43 28.80 3.16
C SER A 218 -12.82 29.39 4.44
N ASN A 219 -12.95 28.71 5.59
CA ASN A 219 -12.38 29.19 6.86
C ASN A 219 -10.88 28.89 6.97
N LEU A 220 -10.39 27.89 6.24
CA LEU A 220 -8.97 27.52 6.18
C LEU A 220 -8.19 28.42 5.22
N VAL A 221 -8.14 29.71 5.56
CA VAL A 221 -7.43 30.72 4.77
C VAL A 221 -5.92 30.56 4.95
N VAL A 222 -5.19 30.55 3.83
CA VAL A 222 -3.72 30.55 3.83
C VAL A 222 -3.22 31.91 4.33
N SER A 223 -2.49 31.90 5.43
CA SER A 223 -1.98 33.09 6.10
C SER A 223 -0.79 32.70 6.98
N ILE A 224 0.39 33.21 6.64
CA ILE A 224 1.62 32.96 7.40
C ILE A 224 1.57 33.51 8.83
N LYS A 225 0.71 34.52 9.07
CA LYS A 225 0.47 35.10 10.40
C LYS A 225 -0.13 34.09 11.39
N ASP A 226 -0.78 33.05 10.89
CA ASP A 226 -1.42 32.01 11.70
C ASP A 226 -0.47 30.83 11.98
N PHE A 227 0.79 30.88 11.54
CA PHE A 227 1.81 29.91 11.89
C PHE A 227 2.15 29.98 13.38
N GLN A 228 2.13 28.83 14.07
CA GLN A 228 2.44 28.75 15.49
C GLN A 228 3.44 27.63 15.79
N ILE A 229 4.64 28.01 16.24
CA ILE A 229 5.71 27.05 16.56
C ILE A 229 5.33 26.06 17.68
N SER A 230 4.50 26.49 18.64
CA SER A 230 4.00 25.62 19.71
C SER A 230 3.15 24.48 19.16
N ARG A 231 2.33 24.74 18.13
CA ARG A 231 1.53 23.72 17.44
C ARG A 231 2.40 22.79 16.62
N LEU A 232 3.47 23.30 16.01
CA LEU A 232 4.43 22.47 15.27
C LEU A 232 5.03 21.39 16.17
N LYS A 233 5.44 21.75 17.39
CA LYS A 233 5.96 20.80 18.39
C LYS A 233 4.94 19.70 18.73
N SER A 234 3.67 20.06 18.96
CA SER A 234 2.62 19.08 19.25
C SER A 234 2.35 18.13 18.08
N ILE A 235 2.51 18.58 16.84
CA ILE A 235 2.39 17.76 15.63
C ILE A 235 3.59 16.81 15.51
N THR A 236 4.81 17.28 15.75
CA THR A 236 6.03 16.46 15.62
C THR A 236 6.19 15.40 16.71
N ASP A 237 5.79 15.70 17.96
CA ASP A 237 5.92 14.77 19.09
C ASP A 237 5.10 13.48 18.90
N THR A 238 3.94 13.58 18.24
CA THR A 238 3.10 12.42 17.93
C THR A 238 3.66 11.61 16.75
N GLY A 239 4.37 12.25 15.82
CA GLY A 239 4.91 11.62 14.62
C GLY A 239 6.14 10.74 14.85
N GLY A 240 6.94 11.00 15.89
CA GLY A 240 8.26 10.38 16.08
C GLY A 240 8.26 8.84 16.13
N TRP A 241 7.37 8.23 16.93
CA TRP A 241 7.30 6.76 17.04
C TRP A 241 6.71 6.10 15.79
N ILE A 242 5.81 6.79 15.10
CA ILE A 242 5.25 6.32 13.83
C ILE A 242 6.36 6.26 12.77
N THR A 243 7.21 7.29 12.74
CA THR A 243 8.37 7.35 11.83
C THR A 243 9.32 6.18 12.03
N ILE A 244 9.63 5.78 13.28
CA ILE A 244 10.50 4.61 13.54
C ILE A 244 9.92 3.32 12.96
N ASN A 245 8.61 3.07 13.16
CA ASN A 245 7.94 1.90 12.61
C ASN A 245 7.98 1.91 11.06
N GLN A 246 7.73 3.08 10.48
CA GLN A 246 7.74 3.26 9.05
C GLN A 246 9.12 3.03 8.43
N ILE A 247 10.20 3.50 9.07
CA ILE A 247 11.58 3.22 8.62
C ILE A 247 11.83 1.72 8.58
N GLY A 248 11.46 1.00 9.65
CA GLY A 248 11.56 -0.45 9.69
C GLY A 248 10.78 -1.14 8.56
N SER A 249 9.58 -0.65 8.25
CA SER A 249 8.76 -1.17 7.16
C SER A 249 9.41 -0.95 5.78
N LEU A 250 10.13 0.15 5.56
CA LEU A 250 10.84 0.37 4.29
C LEU A 250 12.05 -0.52 4.10
N LEU A 251 12.74 -0.86 5.19
CA LEU A 251 13.82 -1.85 5.16
C LEU A 251 13.32 -3.25 4.79
N PHE A 252 11.99 -3.49 4.79
CA PHE A 252 11.40 -4.66 4.15
C PHE A 252 11.00 -4.38 2.69
N LEU A 253 10.29 -3.29 2.45
CA LEU A 253 9.53 -3.15 1.21
C LEU A 253 10.30 -2.49 0.06
N GLN A 254 11.29 -1.66 0.35
CA GLN A 254 11.96 -0.84 -0.67
C GLN A 254 13.44 -1.18 -0.85
N ILE A 255 14.09 -1.78 0.17
CA ILE A 255 15.53 -2.05 0.13
C ILE A 255 15.88 -3.13 -0.90
N GLU A 256 14.98 -4.09 -1.13
CA GLU A 256 15.23 -5.24 -1.99
C GLU A 256 15.58 -4.82 -3.42
N LEU A 257 14.82 -3.87 -3.97
CA LEU A 257 15.04 -3.38 -5.33
C LEU A 257 16.39 -2.66 -5.48
N ILE A 258 16.77 -1.87 -4.47
CA ILE A 258 18.06 -1.15 -4.43
C ILE A 258 19.21 -2.16 -4.37
N LEU A 259 19.11 -3.17 -3.51
CA LEU A 259 20.13 -4.21 -3.39
C LEU A 259 20.29 -5.01 -4.68
N VAL A 260 19.19 -5.41 -5.30
CA VAL A 260 19.26 -6.21 -6.53
C VAL A 260 19.90 -5.44 -7.67
N ASN A 261 19.53 -4.17 -7.87
CA ASN A 261 20.17 -3.34 -8.89
C ASN A 261 21.66 -3.15 -8.62
N LYS A 262 22.04 -2.89 -7.36
CA LYS A 262 23.42 -2.62 -6.99
C LYS A 262 24.32 -3.85 -7.09
N LEU A 263 23.84 -5.00 -6.64
CA LEU A 263 24.62 -6.24 -6.58
C LEU A 263 24.64 -7.00 -7.90
N PHE A 264 23.53 -6.97 -8.66
CA PHE A 264 23.33 -7.82 -9.84
C PHE A 264 23.06 -7.05 -11.14
N GLY A 265 23.15 -5.71 -11.11
CA GLY A 265 23.02 -4.85 -12.28
C GLY A 265 21.57 -4.47 -12.64
N THR A 266 21.45 -3.58 -13.64
CA THR A 266 20.17 -2.93 -13.97
C THR A 266 19.17 -3.84 -14.67
N ALA A 267 19.62 -4.75 -15.54
CA ALA A 267 18.74 -5.72 -16.18
C ALA A 267 18.04 -6.62 -15.14
N THR A 268 18.83 -7.20 -14.21
CA THR A 268 18.31 -8.00 -13.09
C THR A 268 17.39 -7.18 -12.18
N GLY A 269 17.74 -5.91 -11.93
CA GLY A 269 16.88 -4.97 -11.22
C GLY A 269 15.52 -4.78 -11.88
N GLY A 270 15.48 -4.73 -13.22
CA GLY A 270 14.25 -4.63 -14.00
C GLY A 270 13.39 -5.88 -13.88
N GLU A 271 13.98 -7.06 -14.07
CA GLU A 271 13.30 -8.35 -13.87
C GLU A 271 12.69 -8.46 -12.47
N TYR A 272 13.43 -8.05 -11.44
CA TYR A 272 12.95 -8.06 -10.07
C TYR A 272 11.82 -7.05 -9.84
N ALA A 273 11.94 -5.85 -10.42
CA ALA A 273 10.92 -4.80 -10.34
C ALA A 273 9.60 -5.22 -11.00
N LEU A 274 9.63 -6.04 -12.05
CA LEU A 274 8.41 -6.62 -12.65
C LEU A 274 7.64 -7.46 -11.62
N ILE A 275 8.35 -8.24 -10.82
CA ILE A 275 7.73 -9.14 -9.84
C ILE A 275 7.18 -8.39 -8.62
N ILE A 276 7.86 -7.34 -8.13
CA ILE A 276 7.41 -6.54 -6.98
C ILE A 276 6.03 -5.90 -7.21
N VAL A 277 5.62 -5.66 -8.47
CA VAL A 277 4.30 -5.11 -8.79
C VAL A 277 3.19 -5.98 -8.17
N TRP A 278 3.28 -7.30 -8.33
CA TRP A 278 2.29 -8.23 -7.82
C TRP A 278 2.24 -8.27 -6.29
N SER A 279 3.40 -8.31 -5.62
CA SER A 279 3.45 -8.31 -4.15
C SER A 279 2.88 -6.99 -3.58
N SER A 280 3.14 -5.87 -4.25
CA SER A 280 2.58 -4.56 -3.91
C SER A 280 1.05 -4.52 -4.07
N LEU A 281 0.51 -5.12 -5.13
CA LEU A 281 -0.95 -5.21 -5.35
C LEU A 281 -1.64 -6.01 -4.24
N ILE A 282 -1.11 -7.18 -3.90
CA ILE A 282 -1.66 -8.03 -2.83
C ILE A 282 -1.64 -7.31 -1.48
N ARG A 283 -0.56 -6.58 -1.16
CA ARG A 283 -0.45 -5.77 0.05
C ARG A 283 -1.50 -4.66 0.13
N ARG A 284 -1.80 -3.98 -1.00
CA ARG A 284 -2.84 -2.94 -1.03
C ARG A 284 -4.23 -3.53 -0.81
N ILE A 285 -4.54 -4.67 -1.43
CA ILE A 285 -5.80 -5.40 -1.20
C ILE A 285 -5.93 -5.73 0.29
N ALA A 286 -4.89 -6.31 0.89
CA ALA A 286 -4.88 -6.66 2.32
C ALA A 286 -5.12 -5.45 3.24
N GLY A 287 -4.52 -4.31 2.91
CA GLY A 287 -4.67 -3.06 3.66
C GLY A 287 -6.11 -2.55 3.69
N LEU A 288 -6.87 -2.69 2.60
CA LEU A 288 -8.28 -2.29 2.54
C LEU A 288 -9.13 -3.08 3.55
N PHE A 289 -8.90 -4.38 3.67
CA PHE A 289 -9.62 -5.22 4.63
C PHE A 289 -9.19 -4.95 6.08
N ALA A 290 -7.88 -4.82 6.32
CA ALA A 290 -7.36 -4.56 7.66
C ALA A 290 -7.87 -3.23 8.25
N GLY A 291 -7.99 -2.19 7.42
CA GLY A 291 -8.44 -0.86 7.86
C GLY A 291 -9.87 -0.81 8.42
N VAL A 292 -10.73 -1.76 8.03
CA VAL A 292 -12.13 -1.84 8.52
C VAL A 292 -12.21 -2.32 9.97
N LEU A 293 -11.21 -3.07 10.45
CA LEU A 293 -11.26 -3.70 11.77
C LEU A 293 -10.80 -2.79 12.91
N THR A 294 -9.95 -1.80 12.63
CA THR A 294 -9.39 -0.92 13.67
C THR A 294 -10.47 -0.20 14.49
N PRO A 295 -11.50 0.44 13.88
CA PRO A 295 -12.56 1.09 14.65
C PRO A 295 -13.39 0.13 15.51
N VAL A 296 -13.63 -1.09 15.00
CA VAL A 296 -14.40 -2.12 15.71
C VAL A 296 -13.67 -2.56 16.99
N ILE A 297 -12.36 -2.84 16.87
CA ILE A 297 -11.52 -3.23 18.00
C ILE A 297 -11.42 -2.10 19.03
N LEU A 298 -11.29 -0.84 18.60
CA LEU A 298 -11.31 0.31 19.50
C LEU A 298 -12.63 0.45 20.25
N SER A 299 -13.77 0.19 19.60
CA SER A 299 -15.08 0.24 20.25
C SER A 299 -15.28 -0.86 21.29
N TYR A 300 -14.78 -2.08 21.06
CA TYR A 300 -14.82 -3.14 22.07
C TYR A 300 -13.87 -2.84 23.23
N TYR A 301 -12.69 -2.30 22.92
CA TYR A 301 -11.71 -1.90 23.93
C TYR A 301 -12.27 -0.84 24.88
N SER A 302 -12.94 0.21 24.36
CA SER A 302 -13.57 1.24 25.21
C SER A 302 -14.67 0.70 26.14
N LYS A 303 -15.22 -0.46 25.83
CA LYS A 303 -16.25 -1.15 26.63
C LYS A 303 -15.68 -2.28 27.50
N ASN A 304 -14.35 -2.46 27.53
CA ASN A 304 -13.66 -3.56 28.21
C ASN A 304 -14.12 -4.96 27.76
N MET A 305 -14.57 -5.08 26.49
CA MET A 305 -15.04 -6.32 25.88
C MET A 305 -13.86 -7.11 25.27
N PHE A 306 -12.96 -7.61 26.12
CA PHE A 306 -11.69 -8.22 25.69
C PHE A 306 -11.84 -9.58 25.02
N GLU A 307 -12.83 -10.38 25.42
CA GLU A 307 -13.13 -11.68 24.80
C GLU A 307 -13.66 -11.50 23.37
N GLU A 308 -14.41 -10.44 23.13
CA GLU A 308 -14.91 -10.07 21.82
C GLU A 308 -13.77 -9.59 20.93
N ILE A 309 -12.80 -8.82 21.47
CA ILE A 309 -11.56 -8.48 20.75
C ILE A 309 -10.80 -9.74 20.36
N LEU A 310 -10.63 -10.70 21.27
CA LEU A 310 -9.96 -11.96 20.98
C LEU A 310 -10.69 -12.72 19.85
N THR A 311 -12.00 -12.90 20.00
CA THR A 311 -12.83 -13.67 19.08
C THR A 311 -12.85 -13.03 17.68
N ILE A 312 -13.14 -11.74 17.59
CA ILE A 312 -13.19 -11.04 16.30
C ILE A 312 -11.82 -11.01 15.64
N THR A 313 -10.74 -10.82 16.40
CA THR A 313 -9.40 -10.73 15.81
C THR A 313 -8.90 -12.09 15.34
N LYS A 314 -9.19 -13.16 16.08
CA LYS A 314 -8.87 -14.54 15.66
C LYS A 314 -9.59 -14.90 14.36
N SER A 315 -10.89 -14.62 14.30
CA SER A 315 -11.70 -14.81 13.08
C SER A 315 -11.21 -13.94 11.93
N ALA A 316 -10.84 -12.68 12.21
CA ALA A 316 -10.30 -11.78 11.21
C ALA A 316 -9.00 -12.32 10.61
N VAL A 317 -8.05 -12.80 11.40
CA VAL A 317 -6.78 -13.38 10.91
C VAL A 317 -7.06 -14.55 9.96
N LYS A 318 -7.98 -15.44 10.33
CA LYS A 318 -8.36 -16.59 9.50
C LYS A 318 -9.05 -16.16 8.20
N ILE A 319 -10.04 -15.28 8.29
CA ILE A 319 -10.78 -14.76 7.11
C ILE A 319 -9.81 -14.07 6.15
N MET A 320 -8.90 -13.23 6.67
CA MET A 320 -7.89 -12.55 5.86
C MET A 320 -6.95 -13.54 5.16
N GLY A 321 -6.54 -14.61 5.85
CA GLY A 321 -5.72 -15.66 5.25
C GLY A 321 -6.42 -16.40 4.13
N ILE A 322 -7.69 -16.79 4.30
CA ILE A 322 -8.51 -17.42 3.26
C ILE A 322 -8.68 -16.45 2.08
N LEU A 323 -9.01 -15.20 2.35
CA LEU A 323 -9.28 -14.20 1.32
C LEU A 323 -8.06 -13.92 0.44
N ILE A 324 -6.88 -13.72 1.05
CA ILE A 324 -5.63 -13.44 0.34
C ILE A 324 -5.04 -14.70 -0.29
N ALA A 325 -5.37 -15.88 0.23
CA ALA A 325 -4.90 -17.13 -0.33
C ALA A 325 -5.36 -17.34 -1.77
N LEU A 326 -6.56 -16.87 -2.12
CA LEU A 326 -7.08 -16.98 -3.48
C LEU A 326 -6.20 -16.25 -4.51
N PRO A 327 -5.99 -14.92 -4.45
CA PRO A 327 -5.18 -14.23 -5.46
C PRO A 327 -3.71 -14.66 -5.42
N ILE A 328 -3.13 -14.96 -4.25
CA ILE A 328 -1.75 -15.50 -4.16
C ILE A 328 -1.67 -16.87 -4.83
N GLY A 329 -2.59 -17.78 -4.52
CA GLY A 329 -2.60 -19.13 -5.06
C GLY A 329 -2.75 -19.14 -6.58
N LEU A 330 -3.67 -18.34 -7.13
CA LEU A 330 -3.85 -18.18 -8.57
C LEU A 330 -2.59 -17.63 -9.23
N MET A 331 -2.00 -16.57 -8.67
CA MET A 331 -0.78 -15.95 -9.19
C MET A 331 0.41 -16.91 -9.15
N CYS A 332 0.57 -17.68 -8.08
CA CYS A 332 1.63 -18.68 -7.97
C CYS A 332 1.44 -19.84 -8.95
N GLY A 333 0.23 -20.41 -9.01
CA GLY A 333 -0.05 -21.58 -9.85
C GLY A 333 -0.03 -21.28 -11.35
N PHE A 334 -0.48 -20.09 -11.76
CA PHE A 334 -0.40 -19.63 -13.15
C PHE A 334 0.80 -18.74 -13.43
N SER A 335 1.78 -18.62 -12.53
CA SER A 335 2.87 -17.64 -12.67
C SER A 335 3.60 -17.67 -14.04
N PRO A 336 3.95 -18.82 -14.65
CA PRO A 336 4.59 -18.81 -15.97
C PRO A 336 3.68 -18.24 -17.07
N LEU A 337 2.41 -18.65 -17.07
CA LEU A 337 1.41 -18.21 -18.04
C LEU A 337 1.07 -16.73 -17.85
N LEU A 338 0.88 -16.30 -16.61
CA LEU A 338 0.58 -14.92 -16.25
C LEU A 338 1.69 -13.99 -16.70
N LEU A 339 2.96 -14.34 -16.46
CA LEU A 339 4.10 -13.54 -16.91
C LEU A 339 4.22 -13.51 -18.44
N SER A 340 4.01 -14.66 -19.10
CA SER A 340 4.01 -14.77 -20.56
C SER A 340 2.95 -13.89 -21.21
N LEU A 341 1.71 -13.94 -20.71
CA LEU A 341 0.59 -13.13 -21.22
C LEU A 341 0.71 -11.66 -20.87
N TRP A 342 1.37 -11.33 -19.75
CA TRP A 342 1.44 -9.95 -19.26
C TRP A 342 2.58 -9.17 -19.92
N VAL A 343 3.82 -9.67 -19.81
CA VAL A 343 5.03 -8.94 -20.25
C VAL A 343 5.68 -9.60 -21.47
N GLY A 344 5.58 -10.92 -21.59
CA GLY A 344 6.09 -11.64 -22.75
C GLY A 344 6.66 -13.01 -22.40
N PRO A 345 6.73 -13.95 -23.36
CA PRO A 345 7.17 -15.32 -23.12
C PRO A 345 8.57 -15.44 -22.50
N GLU A 346 9.51 -14.55 -22.84
CA GLU A 346 10.86 -14.60 -22.24
C GLU A 346 10.89 -14.35 -20.73
N PHE A 347 9.85 -13.71 -20.18
CA PHE A 347 9.73 -13.42 -18.75
C PHE A 347 9.08 -14.56 -17.97
N ALA A 348 8.54 -15.59 -18.63
CA ALA A 348 7.97 -16.77 -17.96
C ALA A 348 9.00 -17.45 -17.04
N ARG A 349 10.30 -17.35 -17.34
CA ARG A 349 11.39 -17.87 -16.49
C ARG A 349 11.46 -17.24 -15.09
N LEU A 350 10.82 -16.08 -14.87
CA LEU A 350 10.77 -15.40 -13.58
C LEU A 350 9.70 -15.97 -12.63
N TRP A 351 8.97 -17.01 -13.05
CA TRP A 351 7.96 -17.67 -12.23
C TRP A 351 8.47 -18.09 -10.83
N PRO A 352 9.71 -18.61 -10.63
CA PRO A 352 10.17 -18.99 -9.29
C PRO A 352 10.32 -17.78 -8.38
N LEU A 353 10.78 -16.65 -8.93
CA LEU A 353 10.91 -15.40 -8.18
C LEU A 353 9.52 -14.88 -7.78
N MET A 354 8.54 -15.00 -8.68
CA MET A 354 7.15 -14.63 -8.41
C MET A 354 6.55 -15.46 -7.27
N VAL A 355 6.70 -16.78 -7.31
CA VAL A 355 6.23 -17.66 -6.24
C VAL A 355 6.91 -17.32 -4.91
N LEU A 356 8.23 -17.14 -4.93
CA LEU A 356 9.03 -16.80 -3.75
C LEU A 356 8.60 -15.48 -3.10
N GLN A 357 8.27 -14.47 -3.91
CA GLN A 357 7.82 -13.14 -3.45
C GLN A 357 6.36 -13.09 -2.98
N LEU A 358 5.54 -14.06 -3.37
CA LEU A 358 4.10 -14.06 -3.08
C LEU A 358 3.71 -15.06 -1.99
N VAL A 359 4.28 -16.27 -1.99
CA VAL A 359 3.78 -17.38 -1.15
C VAL A 359 3.79 -17.04 0.34
N HIS A 360 4.84 -16.39 0.82
CA HIS A 360 4.94 -16.00 2.23
C HIS A 360 3.96 -14.88 2.63
N LEU A 361 3.42 -14.13 1.67
CA LEU A 361 2.49 -13.03 1.95
C LEU A 361 1.18 -13.53 2.56
N VAL A 362 0.78 -14.78 2.32
CA VAL A 362 -0.42 -15.32 2.98
C VAL A 362 -0.29 -15.28 4.50
N ILE A 363 0.88 -15.62 5.04
CA ILE A 363 1.14 -15.57 6.48
C ILE A 363 1.27 -14.11 6.92
N ASN A 364 2.08 -13.34 6.20
CA ASN A 364 2.47 -11.99 6.58
C ASN A 364 1.32 -11.00 6.57
N LEU A 365 0.38 -11.17 5.65
CA LEU A 365 -0.77 -10.28 5.54
C LEU A 365 -1.87 -10.73 6.49
N SER A 366 -2.08 -12.02 6.71
CA SER A 366 -3.10 -12.53 7.64
C SER A 366 -3.05 -11.92 9.04
N VAL A 367 -1.87 -11.51 9.51
CA VAL A 367 -1.70 -10.90 10.84
C VAL A 367 -2.00 -9.41 10.91
N LEU A 368 -2.31 -8.73 9.78
CA LEU A 368 -2.60 -7.28 9.79
C LEU A 368 -3.67 -6.86 10.81
N PRO A 369 -4.76 -7.62 11.05
CA PRO A 369 -5.72 -7.31 12.11
C PRO A 369 -5.10 -7.18 13.52
N LEU A 370 -4.01 -7.91 13.80
CA LEU A 370 -3.34 -7.88 15.10
C LEU A 370 -2.71 -6.51 15.41
N PHE A 371 -2.35 -5.73 14.39
CA PHE A 371 -1.81 -4.38 14.62
C PHE A 371 -2.84 -3.46 15.29
N SER A 372 -4.13 -3.69 15.08
CA SER A 372 -5.20 -2.91 15.74
C SER A 372 -5.23 -3.13 17.25
N ILE A 373 -4.82 -4.30 17.75
CA ILE A 373 -4.68 -4.54 19.20
C ILE A 373 -3.57 -3.65 19.77
N ASN A 374 -2.42 -3.57 19.09
CA ASN A 374 -1.30 -2.74 19.54
C ASN A 374 -1.70 -1.27 19.65
N VAL A 375 -2.53 -0.79 18.71
CA VAL A 375 -3.08 0.57 18.73
C VAL A 375 -4.07 0.75 19.88
N ALA A 376 -5.05 -0.15 20.03
CA ALA A 376 -6.09 -0.04 21.06
C ALA A 376 -5.52 -0.03 22.49
N PHE A 377 -4.52 -0.88 22.75
CA PHE A 377 -3.85 -0.97 24.05
C PHE A 377 -2.70 0.03 24.22
N ASN A 378 -2.47 0.91 23.24
CA ASN A 378 -1.35 1.88 23.20
C ASN A 378 0.03 1.22 23.42
N LYS A 379 0.23 0.03 22.86
CA LYS A 379 1.44 -0.80 22.98
C LYS A 379 2.20 -0.85 21.65
N ILE A 380 2.46 0.32 21.07
CA ILE A 380 3.06 0.46 19.72
C ILE A 380 4.60 0.53 19.72
N LYS A 381 5.21 0.89 20.84
CA LYS A 381 6.67 1.13 20.95
C LYS A 381 7.49 -0.12 20.66
N ILE A 382 7.16 -1.24 21.30
CA ILE A 382 7.89 -2.51 21.14
C ILE A 382 7.74 -3.05 19.70
N PRO A 383 6.53 -3.12 19.12
CA PRO A 383 6.38 -3.49 17.71
C PRO A 383 7.13 -2.60 16.73
N GLY A 384 7.20 -1.28 16.99
CA GLY A 384 7.98 -0.35 16.18
C GLY A 384 9.47 -0.68 16.20
N LEU A 385 10.05 -0.89 17.39
CA LEU A 385 11.47 -1.23 17.54
C LEU A 385 11.80 -2.58 16.90
N VAL A 386 10.96 -3.61 17.11
CA VAL A 386 11.19 -4.93 16.50
C VAL A 386 11.07 -4.87 14.98
N THR A 387 10.13 -4.08 14.45
CA THR A 387 10.02 -3.87 12.99
C THR A 387 11.29 -3.24 12.43
N PHE A 388 11.85 -2.25 13.13
CA PHE A 388 13.12 -1.62 12.74
C PHE A 388 14.30 -2.60 12.77
N LEU A 389 14.48 -3.33 13.87
CA LEU A 389 15.57 -4.30 14.02
C LEU A 389 15.47 -5.45 13.01
N MET A 390 14.27 -5.98 12.79
CA MET A 390 14.05 -7.03 11.79
C MET A 390 14.23 -6.49 10.35
N GLY A 391 13.96 -5.21 10.11
CA GLY A 391 14.29 -4.55 8.85
C GLY A 391 15.80 -4.47 8.59
N ILE A 392 16.59 -4.11 9.62
CA ILE A 392 18.06 -4.18 9.53
C ILE A 392 18.51 -5.62 9.29
N GLY A 393 17.92 -6.58 10.01
CA GLY A 393 18.19 -8.00 9.79
C GLY A 393 17.86 -8.46 8.37
N ASN A 394 16.82 -7.91 7.73
CA ASN A 394 16.53 -8.15 6.30
C ASN A 394 17.66 -7.69 5.39
N LEU A 395 18.15 -6.47 5.58
CA LEU A 395 19.28 -5.94 4.83
C LEU A 395 20.53 -6.81 5.01
N VAL A 396 20.89 -7.12 6.26
CA VAL A 396 22.08 -7.92 6.58
C VAL A 396 21.95 -9.32 5.99
N LEU A 397 20.81 -9.99 6.20
CA LEU A 397 20.59 -11.34 5.68
C LEU A 397 20.59 -11.36 4.15
N SER A 398 20.01 -10.34 3.50
CA SER A 398 20.05 -10.20 2.04
C SER A 398 21.48 -10.11 1.52
N LEU A 399 22.33 -9.31 2.16
CA LEU A 399 23.75 -9.18 1.78
C LEU A 399 24.52 -10.47 2.02
N VAL A 400 24.35 -11.10 3.20
CA VAL A 400 25.03 -12.35 3.54
C VAL A 400 24.63 -13.47 2.58
N LEU A 401 23.34 -13.70 2.35
CA LEU A 401 22.92 -14.75 1.42
C LEU A 401 23.42 -14.45 0.00
N SER A 402 23.32 -13.20 -0.45
CA SER A 402 23.76 -12.82 -1.81
C SER A 402 25.26 -13.05 -2.05
N LEU A 403 26.09 -12.80 -1.04
CA LEU A 403 27.56 -12.91 -1.16
C LEU A 403 28.08 -14.34 -0.94
N PHE A 404 27.39 -15.15 -0.13
CA PHE A 404 27.92 -16.45 0.32
C PHE A 404 27.26 -17.70 -0.31
N THR A 405 26.05 -17.62 -0.85
CA THR A 405 25.33 -18.83 -1.35
C THR A 405 25.31 -18.99 -2.87
N GLY A 406 25.70 -17.96 -3.62
CA GLY A 406 25.61 -17.96 -5.09
C GLY A 406 24.18 -17.93 -5.64
N TRP A 407 23.15 -17.72 -4.80
CA TRP A 407 21.74 -17.72 -5.22
C TRP A 407 21.31 -16.46 -5.99
N GLY A 408 22.22 -15.51 -6.22
CA GLY A 408 21.93 -14.28 -6.96
C GLY A 408 20.79 -13.48 -6.32
N TYR A 409 19.94 -12.88 -7.15
CA TYR A 409 18.81 -12.06 -6.69
C TYR A 409 17.73 -12.84 -5.91
N TYR A 410 17.69 -14.18 -6.02
CA TYR A 410 16.80 -15.01 -5.20
C TYR A 410 17.16 -14.92 -3.70
N ALA A 411 18.43 -14.72 -3.37
CA ALA A 411 18.89 -14.54 -1.99
C ALA A 411 18.19 -13.37 -1.30
N VAL A 412 18.00 -12.26 -2.02
CA VAL A 412 17.32 -11.05 -1.51
C VAL A 412 15.84 -11.34 -1.22
N ALA A 413 15.15 -12.03 -2.14
CA ALA A 413 13.75 -12.41 -1.94
C ALA A 413 13.58 -13.44 -0.79
N ILE A 414 14.50 -14.40 -0.65
CA ILE A 414 14.50 -15.36 0.46
C ILE A 414 14.71 -14.64 1.81
N ALA A 415 15.67 -13.72 1.88
CA ALA A 415 15.92 -12.94 3.09
C ALA A 415 14.68 -12.13 3.52
N GLY A 416 14.03 -11.45 2.56
CA GLY A 416 12.78 -10.73 2.77
C GLY A 416 11.67 -11.64 3.28
N ALA A 417 11.48 -12.80 2.65
CA ALA A 417 10.50 -13.79 3.06
C ALA A 417 10.75 -14.31 4.48
N ILE A 418 11.99 -14.67 4.82
CA ILE A 418 12.39 -15.16 6.16
C ILE A 418 12.14 -14.09 7.21
N MET A 419 12.71 -12.90 7.04
CA MET A 419 12.69 -11.85 8.06
C MET A 419 11.28 -11.29 8.28
N LEU A 420 10.52 -11.11 7.21
CA LEU A 420 9.13 -10.64 7.33
C LEU A 420 8.26 -11.71 8.00
N THR A 421 8.41 -12.97 7.61
CA THR A 421 7.63 -14.09 8.20
C THR A 421 8.00 -14.33 9.65
N ALA A 422 9.28 -14.24 10.02
CA ALA A 422 9.73 -14.32 11.42
C ALA A 422 9.09 -13.19 12.25
N LYS A 423 9.15 -11.95 11.75
CA LYS A 423 8.52 -10.80 12.42
C LYS A 423 7.00 -11.00 12.59
N ASN A 424 6.29 -11.42 11.56
CA ASN A 424 4.83 -11.45 11.58
C ASN A 424 4.25 -12.73 12.20
N SER A 425 4.76 -13.89 11.82
CA SER A 425 4.27 -15.17 12.34
C SER A 425 4.66 -15.37 13.80
N LEU A 426 5.92 -15.09 14.15
CA LEU A 426 6.41 -15.29 15.51
C LEU A 426 6.12 -14.05 16.36
N PHE A 427 6.81 -12.92 16.09
CA PHE A 427 6.72 -11.79 17.01
C PHE A 427 5.31 -11.18 17.07
N THR A 428 4.69 -10.81 15.95
CA THR A 428 3.38 -10.13 15.98
C THR A 428 2.29 -11.00 16.62
N SER A 429 2.24 -12.30 16.28
CA SER A 429 1.28 -13.24 16.88
C SER A 429 1.51 -13.44 18.38
N LEU A 430 2.75 -13.70 18.80
CA LEU A 430 3.09 -13.92 20.21
C LEU A 430 2.88 -12.66 21.04
N TYR A 431 3.22 -11.50 20.48
CA TYR A 431 3.04 -10.21 21.14
C TYR A 431 1.55 -9.90 21.33
N ALA A 432 0.71 -10.11 20.31
CA ALA A 432 -0.73 -9.93 20.44
C ALA A 432 -1.34 -10.85 21.51
N SER A 433 -0.93 -12.13 21.55
CA SER A 433 -1.34 -13.06 22.61
C SER A 433 -0.93 -12.57 24.00
N ARG A 434 0.29 -12.04 24.14
CA ARG A 434 0.78 -11.47 25.41
C ARG A 434 0.02 -10.21 25.80
N VAL A 435 -0.37 -9.35 24.84
CA VAL A 435 -1.14 -8.13 25.14
C VAL A 435 -2.54 -8.47 25.66
N LEU A 436 -3.16 -9.52 25.11
CA LEU A 436 -4.48 -10.01 25.53
C LEU A 436 -4.44 -11.01 26.70
N ASN A 437 -3.25 -11.35 27.22
CA ASN A 437 -3.07 -12.38 28.27
C ASN A 437 -3.68 -13.75 27.91
N VAL A 438 -3.54 -14.19 26.66
CA VAL A 438 -4.02 -15.48 26.17
C VAL A 438 -2.87 -16.41 25.78
N TYR A 439 -3.18 -17.68 25.50
CA TYR A 439 -2.18 -18.66 25.06
C TYR A 439 -1.41 -18.21 23.82
N GLN A 440 -0.11 -18.46 23.82
CA GLN A 440 0.87 -17.90 22.88
C GLN A 440 0.60 -18.28 21.42
N PHE A 441 0.11 -19.50 21.16
CA PHE A 441 -0.14 -20.01 19.81
C PHE A 441 -1.59 -19.81 19.31
N THR A 442 -2.40 -19.01 20.00
CA THR A 442 -3.82 -18.80 19.65
C THR A 442 -3.99 -18.27 18.23
N PHE A 443 -3.20 -17.26 17.84
CA PHE A 443 -3.27 -16.69 16.49
C PHE A 443 -2.53 -17.53 15.44
N ILE A 444 -1.47 -18.23 15.82
CA ILE A 444 -0.70 -19.11 14.90
C ILE A 444 -1.60 -20.21 14.33
N LYS A 445 -2.47 -20.82 15.16
CA LYS A 445 -3.45 -21.80 14.68
C LYS A 445 -4.38 -21.26 13.59
N SER A 446 -4.66 -19.95 13.60
CA SER A 446 -5.55 -19.31 12.63
C SER A 446 -4.85 -19.09 11.27
N LEU A 447 -3.52 -19.01 11.24
CA LEU A 447 -2.72 -18.86 10.01
C LEU A 447 -2.72 -20.12 9.14
N ILE A 448 -2.86 -21.29 9.77
CA ILE A 448 -2.85 -22.60 9.08
C ILE A 448 -3.91 -22.66 7.98
N SER A 449 -5.09 -22.10 8.22
CA SER A 449 -6.19 -22.09 7.24
C SER A 449 -5.81 -21.35 5.94
N GLY A 450 -5.09 -20.23 6.06
CA GLY A 450 -4.61 -19.48 4.89
C GLY A 450 -3.51 -20.23 4.16
N MET A 451 -2.56 -20.83 4.88
CA MET A 451 -1.47 -21.62 4.29
C MET A 451 -2.00 -22.82 3.49
N LEU A 452 -2.91 -23.60 4.09
CA LEU A 452 -3.54 -24.72 3.40
C LEU A 452 -4.32 -24.25 2.18
N SER A 453 -5.04 -23.13 2.30
CA SER A 453 -5.77 -22.54 1.17
C SER A 453 -4.86 -22.16 0.01
N VAL A 454 -3.73 -21.49 0.27
CA VAL A 454 -2.77 -21.15 -0.80
C VAL A 454 -2.26 -22.40 -1.48
N LEU A 455 -1.83 -23.40 -0.70
CA LEU A 455 -1.28 -24.64 -1.25
C LEU A 455 -2.28 -25.35 -2.16
N ILE A 456 -3.55 -25.44 -1.74
CA ILE A 456 -4.63 -26.04 -2.52
C ILE A 456 -4.87 -25.25 -3.80
N VAL A 457 -5.07 -23.93 -3.71
CA VAL A 457 -5.37 -23.08 -4.87
C VAL A 457 -4.20 -23.07 -5.85
N SER A 458 -2.96 -22.92 -5.37
CA SER A 458 -1.77 -22.95 -6.24
C SER A 458 -1.54 -24.31 -6.86
N GLY A 459 -1.80 -25.40 -6.12
CA GLY A 459 -1.69 -26.76 -6.63
C GLY A 459 -2.69 -27.04 -7.74
N ILE A 460 -3.96 -26.67 -7.54
CA ILE A 460 -5.02 -26.82 -8.55
C ILE A 460 -4.71 -25.95 -9.77
N ALA A 461 -4.36 -24.67 -9.58
CA ALA A 461 -4.03 -23.77 -10.68
C ALA A 461 -2.80 -24.26 -11.47
N GLY A 462 -1.75 -24.71 -10.78
CA GLY A 462 -0.55 -25.28 -11.41
C GLY A 462 -0.84 -26.57 -12.17
N PHE A 463 -1.68 -27.45 -11.62
CA PHE A 463 -2.15 -28.66 -12.29
C PHE A 463 -2.90 -28.32 -13.58
N ILE A 464 -3.87 -27.40 -13.52
CA ILE A 464 -4.62 -26.94 -14.69
C ILE A 464 -3.66 -26.36 -15.73
N ASN A 465 -2.74 -25.48 -15.33
CA ASN A 465 -1.77 -24.85 -16.22
C ASN A 465 -0.93 -25.89 -16.98
N TYR A 466 -0.48 -26.95 -16.28
CA TYR A 466 0.33 -28.00 -16.89
C TYR A 466 -0.45 -28.88 -17.89
N TYR A 467 -1.70 -29.24 -17.57
CA TYR A 467 -2.47 -30.21 -18.38
C TYR A 467 -3.32 -29.58 -19.49
N THR A 468 -3.84 -28.36 -19.30
CA THR A 468 -4.80 -27.76 -20.24
C THR A 468 -4.16 -26.84 -21.27
N ASN A 469 -2.83 -26.67 -21.22
CA ASN A 469 -2.02 -25.86 -22.14
C ASN A 469 -2.70 -24.51 -22.49
N VAL A 470 -3.15 -23.82 -21.44
CA VAL A 470 -3.86 -22.55 -21.58
C VAL A 470 -2.90 -21.52 -22.15
N SER A 471 -3.17 -21.04 -23.36
CA SER A 471 -2.32 -20.07 -24.06
C SER A 471 -3.01 -18.73 -24.31
N THR A 472 -4.32 -18.65 -24.08
CA THR A 472 -5.12 -17.45 -24.36
C THR A 472 -5.50 -16.72 -23.08
N LEU A 473 -5.58 -15.38 -23.16
CA LEU A 473 -6.02 -14.53 -22.05
C LEU A 473 -7.44 -14.90 -21.60
N SER A 474 -8.35 -15.19 -22.55
CA SER A 474 -9.71 -15.62 -22.24
C SER A 474 -9.75 -16.95 -21.48
N GLY A 475 -8.94 -17.94 -21.89
CA GLY A 475 -8.80 -19.21 -21.18
C GLY A 475 -8.25 -19.04 -19.78
N PHE A 476 -7.23 -18.19 -19.62
CA PHE A 476 -6.64 -17.85 -18.31
C PHE A 476 -7.69 -17.23 -17.38
N ILE A 477 -8.45 -16.24 -17.86
CA ILE A 477 -9.51 -15.58 -17.09
C ILE A 477 -10.63 -16.57 -16.72
N ALA A 478 -11.03 -17.45 -17.66
CA ALA A 478 -12.07 -18.44 -17.42
C ALA A 478 -11.68 -19.42 -16.30
N TRP A 479 -10.45 -19.95 -16.33
CA TRP A 479 -9.95 -20.83 -15.27
C TRP A 479 -9.77 -20.12 -13.94
N CYS A 480 -9.23 -18.89 -13.92
CA CYS A 480 -9.16 -18.09 -12.70
C CYS A 480 -10.54 -17.86 -12.08
N THR A 481 -11.54 -17.57 -12.92
CA THR A 481 -12.92 -17.37 -12.49
C THR A 481 -13.52 -18.66 -11.92
N LEU A 482 -13.35 -19.78 -12.62
CA LEU A 482 -13.85 -21.09 -12.17
C LEU A 482 -13.23 -21.51 -10.83
N ILE A 483 -11.90 -21.44 -10.70
CA ILE A 483 -11.19 -21.75 -9.44
C ILE A 483 -11.66 -20.81 -8.33
N SER A 484 -11.84 -19.52 -8.61
CA SER A 484 -12.34 -18.55 -7.63
C SER A 484 -13.73 -18.89 -7.13
N VAL A 485 -14.67 -19.22 -8.02
CA VAL A 485 -16.04 -19.60 -7.65
C VAL A 485 -16.03 -20.86 -6.79
N VAL A 486 -15.33 -21.91 -7.23
CA VAL A 486 -15.21 -23.17 -6.48
C VAL A 486 -14.57 -22.93 -5.12
N TYR A 487 -13.49 -22.15 -5.07
CA TYR A 487 -12.80 -21.81 -3.81
C TYR A 487 -13.68 -21.03 -2.85
N ILE A 488 -14.44 -20.03 -3.32
CA ILE A 488 -15.35 -19.25 -2.50
C ILE A 488 -16.46 -20.14 -1.92
N VAL A 489 -17.08 -21.00 -2.74
CA VAL A 489 -18.13 -21.92 -2.29
C VAL A 489 -17.58 -22.93 -1.28
N PHE A 490 -16.42 -23.54 -1.57
CA PHE A 490 -15.77 -24.48 -0.68
C PHE A 490 -15.38 -23.83 0.65
N SER A 491 -14.76 -22.65 0.60
CA SER A 491 -14.35 -21.91 1.80
C SER A 491 -15.57 -21.49 2.62
N TRP A 492 -16.66 -21.09 1.98
CA TRP A 492 -17.91 -20.77 2.64
C TRP A 492 -18.45 -21.96 3.42
N ILE A 493 -18.56 -23.13 2.78
CA ILE A 493 -19.17 -24.33 3.38
C ILE A 493 -18.28 -25.00 4.43
N PHE A 494 -16.98 -25.16 4.15
CA PHE A 494 -16.09 -26.02 4.95
C PHE A 494 -15.09 -25.24 5.81
N SER A 495 -14.57 -24.11 5.32
CA SER A 495 -13.52 -23.38 6.03
C SER A 495 -14.05 -22.40 7.07
N LEU A 496 -15.16 -21.70 6.78
CA LEU A 496 -15.71 -20.66 7.65
C LEU A 496 -16.72 -21.22 8.68
N THR A 497 -16.56 -20.80 9.93
CA THR A 497 -17.51 -21.09 11.01
C THR A 497 -18.79 -20.26 10.88
N LYS A 498 -19.88 -20.65 11.56
CA LYS A 498 -21.14 -19.87 11.59
C LYS A 498 -20.91 -18.42 12.02
N TYR A 499 -20.09 -18.20 13.04
CA TYR A 499 -19.74 -16.86 13.52
C TYR A 499 -18.98 -16.04 12.47
N GLU A 500 -18.04 -16.64 11.76
CA GLU A 500 -17.28 -15.97 10.69
C GLU A 500 -18.18 -15.59 9.51
N ARG A 501 -19.13 -16.45 9.13
CA ARG A 501 -20.14 -16.12 8.11
C ARG A 501 -21.01 -14.94 8.55
N MET A 502 -21.41 -14.90 9.82
CA MET A 502 -22.18 -13.78 10.39
C MET A 502 -21.39 -12.47 10.35
N ILE A 503 -20.08 -12.51 10.67
CA ILE A 503 -19.19 -11.35 10.52
C ILE A 503 -19.16 -10.88 9.06
N ILE A 504 -18.97 -11.78 8.10
CA ILE A 504 -18.92 -11.40 6.69
C ILE A 504 -20.26 -10.79 6.25
N HIS A 505 -21.38 -11.35 6.68
CA HIS A 505 -22.70 -10.81 6.39
C HIS A 505 -22.94 -9.42 6.98
N SER A 506 -22.41 -9.11 8.16
CA SER A 506 -22.57 -7.78 8.77
C SER A 506 -21.83 -6.68 7.99
N PHE A 507 -20.82 -7.05 7.19
CA PHE A 507 -20.13 -6.13 6.29
C PHE A 507 -20.81 -5.94 4.92
N ILE A 508 -21.79 -6.77 4.55
CA ILE A 508 -22.53 -6.62 3.29
C ILE A 508 -23.56 -5.48 3.44
N PRO A 509 -23.58 -4.48 2.54
CA PRO A 509 -24.55 -3.39 2.60
C PRO A 509 -25.99 -3.92 2.60
N LEU A 510 -26.86 -3.34 3.45
CA LEU A 510 -28.26 -3.76 3.60
C LEU A 510 -29.05 -3.85 2.28
N ASN A 511 -28.76 -2.96 1.33
CA ASN A 511 -29.40 -2.96 0.01
C ASN A 511 -29.06 -4.23 -0.80
N VAL A 512 -27.82 -4.71 -0.70
CA VAL A 512 -27.36 -5.94 -1.33
C VAL A 512 -27.91 -7.15 -0.56
N ARG A 513 -27.96 -7.07 0.76
CA ARG A 513 -28.52 -8.12 1.64
C ARG A 513 -30.00 -8.41 1.33
N ARG A 514 -30.80 -7.35 1.16
CA ARG A 514 -32.22 -7.43 0.76
C ARG A 514 -32.38 -8.00 -0.64
N TRP A 515 -31.51 -7.62 -1.58
CA TRP A 515 -31.54 -8.15 -2.95
C TRP A 515 -31.19 -9.64 -3.00
N LEU A 516 -30.23 -10.08 -2.18
CA LEU A 516 -29.81 -11.48 -2.06
C LEU A 516 -30.68 -12.33 -1.11
N LYS A 517 -31.73 -11.75 -0.49
CA LYS A 517 -32.58 -12.42 0.53
C LYS A 517 -31.78 -13.08 1.68
N ILE A 518 -30.71 -12.43 2.13
CA ILE A 518 -29.82 -12.95 3.19
C ILE A 518 -30.36 -12.65 4.60
N ASP A 519 -31.49 -11.96 4.72
CA ASP A 519 -32.08 -11.57 6.02
C ASP A 519 -32.69 -12.76 6.81
N ASP A 520 -32.95 -13.91 6.17
CA ASP A 520 -33.68 -15.03 6.80
C ASP A 520 -32.80 -16.04 7.60
N TYR A 521 -31.49 -15.84 7.71
CA TYR A 521 -30.56 -16.81 8.32
C TYR A 521 -29.63 -16.23 9.42
N CYS A 522 -29.94 -15.06 9.98
CA CYS A 522 -29.20 -14.52 11.13
C CYS A 522 -29.73 -15.08 12.46
#